data_AF-A0A6G0TTD2-F1
#
_entry.id   AF-A0A6G0TTD2-F1
#
_cell.length_a   1.000
_cell.length_b   1.000
_cell.length_c   1.000
_cell.angle_alpha   90.00
_cell.angle_beta   90.00
_cell.angle_gamma   90.00
#
_symmetry.space_group_name_H-M   'P 1'
#
loop_
_entity.id
_entity.type
_entity.pdbx_description
1 polymer ?
#
loop_
_entity_poly.entity_id
_entity_poly.type
_entity_poly.pdbx_seq_one_letter_code
_entity_poly.pdbx_strand_id
1 'polypeptide(L)'
;MSLEVDSHNYNPENLSHLTKEELISIILDLKEQNVKRKKLTRKVKPKRNIDFSKYHKRHVVFKLLYLGWDYHGFATQENSEKTIEHELFRALTMCCLIESRQTSNYHRCGRTDKGVSSFSQAISLTVRSSGDDSNELPYCKMLNRILPKDIRIVAWSPVKEDFSARFDCGSRTYKYWFPRGDLDIDLMNQGLQHVIGTHDFRNLCKMDVANGVVQFYRRITSADIKICAENNQFSTNRDYDMCELTIVGKAFLWHQIRCIVSVLILVGSRKENENIFKDLLDVENCPRKPQYCLASDLPLNLFDCQFENVNWVIEDESISEVITSLQCSWATHMIKATMLGEMLKNTETLVENKVNNQSKWLIQGVHSKIYQPLLKRPASASLENRIQYYTKKGKLKLECNEK
;
A
#
# COMPACT_ATOMS: atom_id res chain seq x y z
N MET A 1 -18.84 47.08 7.56
CA MET A 1 -18.51 47.21 8.99
C MET A 1 -17.23 46.44 9.23
N SER A 2 -16.10 47.14 9.20
CA SER A 2 -14.76 46.63 9.43
C SER A 2 -14.65 46.27 10.92
N LEU A 3 -14.39 45.01 11.24
CA LEU A 3 -13.95 44.63 12.58
C LEU A 3 -12.43 44.46 12.48
N GLU A 4 -11.71 45.45 13.00
CA GLU A 4 -10.30 45.29 13.36
C GLU A 4 -10.20 44.14 14.36
N VAL A 5 -9.41 43.14 14.01
CA VAL A 5 -9.11 42.01 14.90
C VAL A 5 -7.81 42.38 15.59
N ASP A 6 -7.90 42.75 16.87
CA ASP A 6 -6.75 42.95 17.74
C ASP A 6 -5.88 41.70 17.75
N SER A 7 -4.75 41.75 17.05
CA SER A 7 -3.78 40.65 16.97
C SER A 7 -2.77 40.66 18.11
N HIS A 8 -3.08 41.31 19.24
CA HIS A 8 -2.13 41.57 20.32
C HIS A 8 -2.09 40.53 21.45
N ASN A 9 -2.87 39.45 21.41
CA ASN A 9 -2.95 38.55 22.57
C ASN A 9 -2.13 37.25 22.53
N TYR A 10 -1.41 36.94 21.45
CA TYR A 10 -0.68 35.66 21.37
C TYR A 10 0.73 35.83 20.81
N ASN A 11 1.63 36.44 21.59
CA ASN A 11 3.06 36.42 21.32
C ASN A 11 3.64 35.03 21.69
N PRO A 12 4.22 34.27 20.73
CA PRO A 12 4.75 32.92 20.98
C PRO A 12 5.82 32.88 22.06
N GLU A 13 6.55 33.98 22.26
CA GLU A 13 7.65 34.07 23.23
C GLU A 13 7.18 34.08 24.69
N ASN A 14 5.90 34.34 24.95
CA ASN A 14 5.34 34.40 26.31
C ASN A 14 4.60 33.12 26.73
N LEU A 15 4.48 32.12 25.84
CA LEU A 15 3.72 30.89 26.11
C LEU A 15 4.33 30.04 27.23
N SER A 16 5.64 30.13 27.47
CA SER A 16 6.36 29.39 28.51
C SER A 16 6.10 29.91 29.93
N HIS A 17 5.51 31.10 30.07
CA HIS A 17 5.22 31.74 31.36
C HIS A 17 3.76 31.59 31.80
N LEU A 18 2.93 30.95 30.98
CA LEU A 18 1.51 30.74 31.26
C LEU A 18 1.27 29.49 32.09
N THR A 19 0.28 29.56 32.96
CA THR A 19 -0.23 28.42 33.71
C THR A 19 -0.95 27.43 32.78
N LYS A 20 -1.13 26.20 33.26
CA LYS A 20 -1.80 25.13 32.50
C LYS A 20 -3.24 25.51 32.16
N GLU A 21 -3.94 26.16 33.09
CA GLU A 21 -5.32 26.63 32.92
C GLU A 21 -5.42 27.70 31.83
N GLU A 22 -4.48 28.64 31.79
CA GLU A 22 -4.42 29.68 30.76
C GLU A 22 -4.15 29.09 29.38
N LEU A 23 -3.18 28.17 29.24
CA LEU A 23 -2.91 27.48 27.98
C LEU A 23 -4.11 26.68 27.48
N ILE A 24 -4.87 26.03 28.37
CA ILE A 24 -6.11 25.33 28.01
C ILE A 24 -7.16 26.30 27.47
N SER A 25 -7.33 27.46 28.11
CA SER A 25 -8.27 28.50 27.68
C SER A 25 -7.95 29.00 26.26
N ILE A 26 -6.67 29.26 25.99
CA ILE A 26 -6.19 29.70 24.67
C ILE A 26 -6.45 28.63 23.60
N ILE A 27 -6.19 27.35 23.90
CA ILE A 27 -6.45 26.25 22.97
C ILE A 27 -7.96 26.13 22.67
N LEU A 28 -8.82 26.34 23.66
CA LEU A 28 -10.26 26.29 23.47
C LEU A 28 -10.75 27.45 22.59
N ASP A 29 -10.28 28.67 22.82
CA ASP A 29 -10.60 29.85 22.01
C ASP A 29 -10.10 29.68 20.56
N LEU A 30 -8.85 29.24 20.37
CA LEU A 30 -8.30 28.95 19.04
C LEU A 30 -9.07 27.84 18.29
N LYS A 31 -9.56 26.83 19.01
CA LYS A 31 -10.43 25.80 18.43
C LYS A 31 -11.76 26.39 17.98
N GLU A 32 -12.37 27.24 18.79
CA GLU A 32 -13.65 27.87 18.47
C GLU A 32 -13.53 28.85 17.29
N GLN A 33 -12.46 29.65 17.26
CA GLN A 33 -12.14 30.54 16.15
C GLN A 33 -11.87 29.76 14.84
N ASN A 34 -11.18 28.62 14.91
CA ASN A 34 -10.98 27.74 13.76
C ASN A 34 -12.28 27.11 13.26
N VAL A 35 -13.21 26.75 14.14
CA VAL A 35 -14.56 26.28 13.77
C VAL A 35 -15.35 27.40 13.08
N LYS A 36 -15.29 28.63 13.60
CA LYS A 36 -15.91 29.82 12.99
C LYS A 36 -15.30 30.15 11.62
N ARG A 37 -13.97 30.12 11.48
CA ARG A 37 -13.26 30.27 10.19
C ARG A 37 -13.63 29.18 9.17
N LYS A 38 -13.75 27.92 9.59
CA LYS A 38 -14.25 26.81 8.74
C LYS A 38 -15.70 26.99 8.29
N LYS A 39 -16.54 27.65 9.11
CA LYS A 39 -17.92 28.00 8.73
C LYS A 39 -17.98 29.17 7.75
N LEU A 40 -17.17 30.21 7.94
CA LEU A 40 -17.13 31.39 7.08
C LEU A 40 -16.52 31.12 5.68
N THR A 41 -15.57 30.19 5.58
CA THR A 41 -15.02 29.71 4.29
C THR A 41 -15.95 28.74 3.55
N ARG A 42 -17.01 28.25 4.21
CA ARG A 42 -18.05 27.37 3.65
C ARG A 42 -19.29 28.13 3.18
N LYS A 43 -19.13 29.24 2.43
CA LYS A 43 -20.19 29.65 1.49
C LYS A 43 -20.18 28.66 0.31
N VAL A 44 -20.82 27.51 0.52
CA VAL A 44 -21.04 26.50 -0.52
C VAL A 44 -21.94 27.14 -1.57
N LYS A 45 -21.37 27.53 -2.73
CA LYS A 45 -22.18 27.79 -3.93
C LYS A 45 -23.10 26.57 -4.12
N PRO A 46 -24.41 26.75 -4.39
CA PRO A 46 -25.30 25.62 -4.59
C PRO A 46 -24.68 24.70 -5.65
N LYS A 47 -24.36 23.46 -5.26
CA LYS A 47 -23.90 22.44 -6.21
C LYS A 47 -25.02 22.32 -7.23
N ARG A 48 -24.78 22.76 -8.47
CA ARG A 48 -25.65 22.39 -9.59
C ARG A 48 -25.61 20.87 -9.63
N ASN A 49 -26.68 20.21 -9.21
CA ASN A 49 -26.80 18.77 -9.33
C ASN A 49 -26.81 18.45 -10.82
N ILE A 50 -25.76 17.78 -11.28
CA ILE A 50 -25.67 17.30 -12.65
C ILE A 50 -26.64 16.14 -12.80
N ASP A 51 -27.48 16.22 -13.82
CA ASP A 51 -28.35 15.13 -14.21
C ASP A 51 -27.58 14.15 -15.08
N PHE A 52 -27.12 13.05 -14.47
CA PHE A 52 -26.33 12.01 -15.15
C PHE A 52 -27.10 11.24 -16.23
N SER A 53 -28.43 11.38 -16.32
CA SER A 53 -29.23 10.77 -17.39
C SER A 53 -29.01 11.46 -18.74
N LYS A 54 -28.53 12.70 -18.75
CA LYS A 54 -28.31 13.52 -19.95
C LYS A 54 -26.94 13.32 -20.61
N TYR A 55 -26.09 12.45 -20.06
CA TYR A 55 -24.74 12.25 -20.55
C TYR A 55 -24.51 10.79 -20.92
N HIS A 56 -23.71 10.58 -21.97
CA HIS A 56 -23.17 9.27 -22.28
C HIS A 56 -22.34 8.75 -21.11
N LYS A 57 -22.30 7.43 -21.00
CA LYS A 57 -21.51 6.71 -20.00
C LYS A 57 -20.67 5.66 -20.69
N ARG A 58 -19.54 5.33 -20.09
CA ARG A 58 -18.60 4.35 -20.61
C ARG A 58 -17.96 3.59 -19.46
N HIS A 59 -17.80 2.28 -19.63
CA HIS A 59 -16.99 1.50 -18.71
C HIS A 59 -15.52 1.65 -19.08
N VAL A 60 -14.71 2.05 -18.11
CA VAL A 60 -13.28 2.29 -18.30
C VAL A 60 -12.48 1.59 -17.21
N VAL A 61 -11.22 1.26 -17.54
CA VAL A 61 -10.20 0.90 -16.56
C VAL A 61 -9.21 2.05 -16.44
N PHE A 62 -8.91 2.47 -15.20
CA PHE A 62 -7.84 3.43 -14.92
C PHE A 62 -6.61 2.73 -14.38
N LYS A 63 -5.43 3.18 -14.81
CA LYS A 63 -4.15 2.87 -14.17
C LYS A 63 -3.76 4.01 -13.24
N LEU A 64 -3.47 3.68 -11.99
CA LEU A 64 -3.08 4.61 -10.95
C LEU A 64 -1.72 4.26 -10.36
N LEU A 65 -0.94 5.30 -10.07
CA LEU A 65 0.19 5.22 -9.16
C LEU A 65 -0.12 5.98 -7.87
N TYR A 66 0.43 5.51 -6.76
CA TYR A 66 0.40 6.22 -5.50
C TYR A 66 1.53 5.84 -4.56
N LEU A 67 1.97 6.81 -3.75
CA LEU A 67 2.85 6.60 -2.61
C LEU A 67 1.97 6.33 -1.37
N GLY A 68 1.98 5.09 -0.88
CA GLY A 68 1.06 4.65 0.18
C GLY A 68 1.44 5.07 1.60
N TRP A 69 2.58 5.75 1.77
CA TRP A 69 3.27 5.94 3.05
C TRP A 69 2.40 6.61 4.13
N ASP A 70 1.62 7.62 3.75
CA ASP A 70 0.76 8.39 4.66
C ASP A 70 -0.72 7.94 4.62
N TYR A 71 -1.01 6.81 3.99
CA TYR A 71 -2.36 6.28 3.80
C TYR A 71 -2.60 4.99 4.57
N HIS A 72 -3.84 4.81 5.03
CA HIS A 72 -4.32 3.60 5.73
C HIS A 72 -4.69 2.44 4.79
N GLY A 73 -4.05 2.41 3.63
CA GLY A 73 -4.23 1.41 2.59
C GLY A 73 -5.13 1.91 1.46
N PHE A 74 -5.38 1.01 0.51
CA PHE A 74 -6.18 1.36 -0.66
C PHE A 74 -7.65 1.54 -0.32
N ALA A 75 -8.26 0.53 0.31
CA ALA A 75 -9.71 0.47 0.48
C ALA A 75 -10.20 1.37 1.63
N THR A 76 -11.33 2.04 1.43
CA THR A 76 -11.98 2.90 2.43
C THR A 76 -12.31 2.12 3.70
N GLN A 77 -12.12 2.76 4.85
CA GLN A 77 -12.46 2.23 6.17
C GLN A 77 -13.42 3.19 6.87
N GLU A 78 -14.37 2.68 7.66
CA GLU A 78 -15.42 3.50 8.30
C GLU A 78 -14.84 4.61 9.21
N ASN A 79 -13.67 4.36 9.80
CA ASN A 79 -13.01 5.26 10.72
C ASN A 79 -11.88 6.08 10.08
N SER A 80 -11.70 6.03 8.76
CA SER A 80 -10.61 6.74 8.11
C SER A 80 -10.89 7.19 6.68
N GLU A 81 -10.77 8.50 6.49
CA GLU A 81 -10.78 9.15 5.18
C GLU A 81 -9.40 9.13 4.51
N LYS A 82 -8.32 8.78 5.24
CA LYS A 82 -6.95 8.71 4.71
C LYS A 82 -6.70 7.42 3.94
N THR A 83 -7.48 7.16 2.90
CA THR A 83 -7.32 5.99 2.02
C THR A 83 -7.30 6.42 0.56
N ILE A 84 -6.66 5.63 -0.28
CA ILE A 84 -6.56 5.93 -1.73
C ILE A 84 -7.95 5.95 -2.37
N GLU A 85 -8.80 4.97 -2.03
CA GLU A 85 -10.18 4.86 -2.52
C GLU A 85 -11.02 6.07 -2.12
N HIS A 86 -10.87 6.58 -0.90
CA HIS A 86 -11.58 7.79 -0.47
C HIS A 86 -11.23 9.02 -1.33
N GLU A 87 -9.94 9.32 -1.50
CA GLU A 87 -9.48 10.46 -2.32
C GLU A 87 -9.88 10.33 -3.78
N LEU A 88 -9.83 9.10 -4.31
CA LEU A 88 -10.27 8.78 -5.66
C LEU A 88 -11.77 9.04 -5.85
N PHE A 89 -12.63 8.54 -4.97
CA PHE A 89 -14.07 8.77 -5.05
C PHE A 89 -14.43 10.25 -4.84
N ARG A 90 -13.68 10.95 -3.99
CA ARG A 90 -13.79 12.42 -3.85
C ARG A 90 -13.49 13.11 -5.17
N ALA A 91 -12.38 12.77 -5.83
CA ALA A 91 -11.99 13.35 -7.12
C ALA A 91 -13.00 13.03 -8.23
N LEU A 92 -13.41 11.77 -8.39
CA LEU A 92 -14.40 11.32 -9.37
C LEU A 92 -15.74 12.08 -9.23
N THR A 93 -16.20 12.27 -7.99
CA THR A 93 -17.44 13.00 -7.70
C THR A 93 -17.28 14.51 -7.95
N MET A 94 -16.14 15.11 -7.60
CA MET A 94 -15.88 16.52 -7.85
C MET A 94 -15.75 16.85 -9.34
N CYS A 95 -15.14 15.97 -10.12
CA CYS A 95 -15.07 16.05 -11.58
C CYS A 95 -16.40 15.69 -12.27
N CYS A 96 -17.41 15.29 -11.49
CA CYS A 96 -18.72 14.89 -11.96
C CYS A 96 -18.63 13.75 -12.99
N LEU A 97 -17.71 12.80 -12.75
CA LEU A 97 -17.52 11.62 -13.58
C LEU A 97 -18.42 10.47 -13.14
N ILE A 98 -18.83 10.44 -11.88
CA ILE A 98 -19.76 9.46 -11.33
C ILE A 98 -20.80 10.14 -10.45
N GLU A 99 -21.96 9.52 -10.33
CA GLU A 99 -23.02 9.92 -9.40
C GLU A 99 -22.70 9.44 -7.98
N SER A 100 -22.38 8.14 -7.85
CA SER A 100 -22.04 7.52 -6.57
C SER A 100 -21.14 6.29 -6.79
N ARG A 101 -20.54 5.81 -5.70
CA ARG A 101 -19.80 4.54 -5.70
C ARG A 101 -20.68 3.34 -6.00
N GLN A 102 -21.93 3.37 -5.55
CA GLN A 102 -22.87 2.26 -5.65
C GLN A 102 -23.35 2.07 -7.09
N THR A 103 -23.50 3.15 -7.84
CA THR A 103 -24.02 3.13 -9.21
C THR A 103 -22.94 3.12 -10.30
N SER A 104 -21.66 3.13 -9.93
CA SER A 104 -20.55 3.24 -10.89
C SER A 104 -19.96 1.91 -11.36
N ASN A 105 -20.56 0.75 -11.05
CA ASN A 105 -20.00 -0.58 -11.37
C ASN A 105 -18.51 -0.70 -11.00
N TYR A 106 -18.15 -0.33 -9.76
CA TYR A 106 -16.75 -0.20 -9.36
C TYR A 106 -16.09 -1.54 -8.99
N HIS A 107 -14.93 -1.83 -9.59
CA HIS A 107 -14.04 -2.94 -9.24
C HIS A 107 -12.61 -2.45 -9.05
N ARG A 108 -11.86 -3.16 -8.19
CA ARG A 108 -10.44 -2.87 -7.90
C ARG A 108 -9.59 -4.11 -8.06
N CYS A 109 -8.43 -3.96 -8.69
CA CYS A 109 -7.53 -5.07 -8.97
C CYS A 109 -6.85 -5.61 -7.71
N GLY A 110 -6.32 -4.73 -6.86
CA GLY A 110 -5.65 -5.09 -5.60
C GLY A 110 -6.12 -4.24 -4.42
N ARG A 111 -6.05 -4.80 -3.20
CA ARG A 111 -6.23 -4.06 -1.95
C ARG A 111 -4.88 -3.96 -1.26
N THR A 112 -4.14 -2.88 -1.50
CA THR A 112 -2.86 -2.67 -0.82
C THR A 112 -3.10 -2.31 0.66
N ASP A 113 -2.28 -2.87 1.55
CA ASP A 113 -2.35 -2.59 2.99
C ASP A 113 -1.88 -1.15 3.30
N LYS A 114 -2.06 -0.72 4.55
CA LYS A 114 -1.50 0.54 5.07
C LYS A 114 -0.01 0.65 4.76
N GLY A 115 0.42 1.82 4.26
CA GLY A 115 1.81 2.12 3.91
C GLY A 115 2.28 1.58 2.55
N VAL A 116 1.57 0.61 1.96
CA VAL A 116 1.96 -0.06 0.73
C VAL A 116 1.67 0.81 -0.49
N SER A 117 2.68 1.01 -1.33
CA SER A 117 2.60 1.83 -2.54
C SER A 117 2.15 1.02 -3.76
N SER A 118 1.86 1.70 -4.86
CA SER A 118 1.54 1.04 -6.14
C SER A 118 2.01 1.88 -7.31
N PHE A 119 2.62 1.24 -8.31
CA PHE A 119 2.99 1.90 -9.56
C PHE A 119 1.98 1.63 -10.69
N SER A 120 1.18 0.58 -10.57
CA SER A 120 0.19 0.23 -11.58
C SER A 120 -1.03 -0.45 -10.96
N GLN A 121 -1.66 0.22 -9.98
CA GLN A 121 -2.97 -0.20 -9.49
C GLN A 121 -3.97 -0.03 -10.62
N ALA A 122 -4.97 -0.90 -10.68
CA ALA A 122 -6.05 -0.78 -11.63
C ALA A 122 -7.42 -0.79 -10.95
N ILE A 123 -8.31 0.07 -11.45
CA ILE A 123 -9.73 0.08 -11.10
C ILE A 123 -10.55 0.09 -12.37
N SER A 124 -11.70 -0.56 -12.38
CA SER A 124 -12.69 -0.39 -13.45
C SER A 124 -13.97 0.20 -12.89
N LEU A 125 -14.60 1.10 -13.64
CA LEU A 125 -15.86 1.75 -13.28
C LEU A 125 -16.49 2.41 -14.51
N THR A 126 -17.80 2.61 -14.43
CA THR A 126 -18.58 3.36 -15.40
C THR A 126 -18.54 4.85 -15.07
N VAL A 127 -18.06 5.66 -16.01
CA VAL A 127 -17.90 7.11 -15.89
C VAL A 127 -18.68 7.86 -16.97
N ARG A 128 -18.95 9.13 -16.72
CA ARG A 128 -19.43 10.09 -17.73
C ARG A 128 -18.45 10.17 -18.91
N SER A 129 -18.97 10.16 -20.12
CA SER A 129 -18.23 10.21 -21.38
C SER A 129 -18.79 11.31 -22.27
N SER A 130 -17.98 11.83 -23.20
CA SER A 130 -18.47 12.69 -24.28
C SER A 130 -19.38 11.92 -25.25
N GLY A 131 -19.17 10.60 -25.37
CA GLY A 131 -19.80 9.74 -26.37
C GLY A 131 -19.04 9.70 -27.70
N ASP A 132 -17.91 10.39 -27.82
CA ASP A 132 -17.07 10.48 -29.01
C ASP A 132 -15.64 10.02 -28.70
N ASP A 133 -15.20 8.92 -29.32
CA ASP A 133 -13.85 8.36 -29.14
C ASP A 133 -12.74 9.32 -29.57
N SER A 134 -13.00 10.16 -30.57
CA SER A 134 -12.01 11.09 -31.11
C SER A 134 -11.79 12.31 -30.20
N ASN A 135 -12.76 12.61 -29.34
CA ASN A 135 -12.78 13.77 -28.46
C ASN A 135 -13.36 13.40 -27.10
N GLU A 136 -12.79 12.37 -26.47
CA GLU A 136 -13.17 11.94 -25.13
C GLU A 136 -12.71 12.95 -24.08
N LEU A 137 -13.37 12.93 -22.92
CA LEU A 137 -12.97 13.76 -21.78
C LEU A 137 -11.52 13.44 -21.33
N PRO A 138 -10.70 14.46 -21.01
CA PRO A 138 -9.33 14.25 -20.57
C PRO A 138 -9.29 13.80 -19.10
N TYR A 139 -9.65 12.53 -18.88
CA TYR A 139 -9.88 11.96 -17.55
C TYR A 139 -8.65 12.08 -16.64
N CYS A 140 -7.44 11.81 -17.15
CA CYS A 140 -6.22 11.91 -16.36
C CYS A 140 -6.01 13.34 -15.87
N LYS A 141 -6.06 14.32 -16.79
CA LYS A 141 -5.95 15.75 -16.45
C LYS A 141 -7.02 16.19 -15.45
N MET A 142 -8.27 15.81 -15.67
CA MET A 142 -9.40 16.18 -14.81
C MET A 142 -9.21 15.65 -13.38
N LEU A 143 -8.87 14.37 -13.23
CA LEU A 143 -8.70 13.73 -11.92
C LEU A 143 -7.44 14.22 -11.21
N ASN A 144 -6.31 14.32 -11.91
CA ASN A 144 -5.03 14.73 -11.33
C ASN A 144 -5.04 16.18 -10.79
N ARG A 145 -5.90 17.05 -11.33
CA ARG A 145 -6.11 18.40 -10.80
C ARG A 145 -6.75 18.43 -9.40
N ILE A 146 -7.51 17.39 -9.05
CA ILE A 146 -8.22 17.29 -7.77
C ILE A 146 -7.51 16.35 -6.79
N LEU A 147 -6.78 15.36 -7.31
CA LEU A 147 -6.08 14.36 -6.51
C LEU A 147 -4.85 14.95 -5.78
N PRO A 148 -4.61 14.54 -4.53
CA PRO A 148 -3.35 14.81 -3.82
C PRO A 148 -2.10 14.40 -4.61
N LYS A 149 -0.96 15.08 -4.42
CA LYS A 149 0.25 14.91 -5.25
C LYS A 149 0.83 13.50 -5.30
N ASP A 150 0.57 12.73 -4.27
CA ASP A 150 0.99 11.36 -4.04
C ASP A 150 0.00 10.32 -4.63
N ILE A 151 -1.09 10.73 -5.27
CA ILE A 151 -2.03 9.88 -6.01
C ILE A 151 -2.19 10.42 -7.43
N ARG A 152 -1.90 9.60 -8.45
CA ARG A 152 -2.00 10.00 -9.85
C ARG A 152 -2.66 8.95 -10.72
N ILE A 153 -3.54 9.39 -11.60
CA ILE A 153 -4.01 8.61 -12.74
C ILE A 153 -3.01 8.82 -13.87
N VAL A 154 -2.48 7.74 -14.43
CA VAL A 154 -1.45 7.81 -15.48
C VAL A 154 -1.96 7.40 -16.85
N ALA A 155 -2.98 6.55 -16.88
CA ALA A 155 -3.58 6.09 -18.11
C ALA A 155 -5.01 5.60 -17.85
N TRP A 156 -5.77 5.46 -18.92
CA TRP A 156 -7.08 4.82 -18.88
C TRP A 156 -7.32 4.03 -20.16
N SER A 157 -8.37 3.21 -20.21
CA SER A 157 -8.76 2.50 -21.44
C SER A 157 -10.27 2.20 -21.43
N PRO A 158 -10.98 2.34 -22.56
CA PRO A 158 -12.34 1.82 -22.69
C PRO A 158 -12.33 0.30 -22.60
N VAL A 159 -13.29 -0.27 -21.88
CA VAL A 159 -13.45 -1.71 -21.71
C VAL A 159 -14.91 -2.10 -21.83
N LYS A 160 -15.18 -3.41 -21.98
CA LYS A 160 -16.54 -3.95 -22.01
C LYS A 160 -17.26 -3.66 -20.68
N GLU A 161 -18.59 -3.60 -20.71
CA GLU A 161 -19.41 -3.28 -19.52
C GLU A 161 -19.28 -4.30 -18.39
N ASP A 162 -18.98 -5.55 -18.72
CA ASP A 162 -18.79 -6.66 -17.79
C ASP A 162 -17.35 -6.79 -17.27
N PHE A 163 -16.42 -5.98 -17.77
CA PHE A 163 -15.02 -6.02 -17.36
C PHE A 163 -14.84 -5.66 -15.88
N SER A 164 -14.14 -6.51 -15.15
CA SER A 164 -13.76 -6.32 -13.77
C SER A 164 -12.24 -6.27 -13.65
N ALA A 165 -11.71 -5.11 -13.23
CA ALA A 165 -10.29 -4.98 -12.89
C ALA A 165 -9.82 -6.01 -11.85
N ARG A 166 -10.75 -6.59 -11.06
CA ARG A 166 -10.47 -7.67 -10.12
C ARG A 166 -10.33 -9.01 -10.81
N PHE A 167 -11.32 -9.42 -11.59
CA PHE A 167 -11.42 -10.79 -12.09
C PHE A 167 -10.69 -11.01 -13.42
N ASP A 168 -10.60 -9.98 -14.25
CA ASP A 168 -9.95 -10.04 -15.57
C ASP A 168 -8.45 -9.74 -15.53
N CYS A 169 -7.91 -9.38 -14.37
CA CYS A 169 -6.47 -9.26 -14.21
C CYS A 169 -5.83 -10.66 -14.18
N GLY A 170 -4.98 -10.93 -15.17
CA GLY A 170 -4.31 -12.22 -15.35
C GLY A 170 -3.20 -12.47 -14.32
N SER A 171 -2.44 -11.42 -13.98
CA SER A 171 -1.36 -11.52 -13.00
C SER A 171 -1.09 -10.19 -12.29
N ARG A 172 -0.59 -10.27 -11.06
CA ARG A 172 -0.05 -9.14 -10.31
C ARG A 172 1.42 -9.38 -10.05
N THR A 173 2.22 -8.35 -10.30
CA THR A 173 3.63 -8.30 -9.94
C THR A 173 3.78 -7.38 -8.75
N TYR A 174 4.38 -7.89 -7.68
CA TYR A 174 4.81 -7.08 -6.56
C TYR A 174 6.32 -7.01 -6.51
N LYS A 175 6.81 -5.85 -6.10
CA LYS A 175 8.22 -5.64 -5.80
C LYS A 175 8.40 -5.24 -4.33
N TYR A 176 9.52 -5.64 -3.75
CA TYR A 176 9.93 -5.29 -2.40
C TYR A 176 11.40 -4.88 -2.39
N TRP A 177 11.69 -3.61 -2.10
CA TRP A 177 13.06 -3.08 -2.13
C TRP A 177 13.67 -2.92 -0.74
N PHE A 178 14.81 -3.54 -0.49
CA PHE A 178 15.40 -3.54 0.85
C PHE A 178 16.92 -3.42 0.80
N PRO A 179 17.56 -2.78 1.79
CA PRO A 179 19.01 -2.80 1.88
C PRO A 179 19.49 -4.23 2.17
N ARG A 180 20.57 -4.64 1.53
CA ARG A 180 21.16 -5.97 1.68
C ARG A 180 21.54 -6.26 3.12
N GLY A 181 22.22 -5.33 3.78
CA GLY A 181 22.77 -5.52 5.11
C GLY A 181 23.66 -6.77 5.18
N ASP A 182 23.40 -7.60 6.19
CA ASP A 182 24.07 -8.87 6.45
C ASP A 182 23.37 -10.09 5.82
N LEU A 183 22.38 -9.86 4.95
CA LEU A 183 21.55 -10.94 4.39
C LEU A 183 22.27 -11.72 3.30
N ASP A 184 22.16 -13.05 3.40
CA ASP A 184 22.56 -13.99 2.35
C ASP A 184 21.48 -14.10 1.28
N ILE A 185 21.67 -13.37 0.18
CA ILE A 185 20.71 -13.28 -0.93
C ILE A 185 20.59 -14.61 -1.69
N ASP A 186 21.67 -15.37 -1.81
CA ASP A 186 21.64 -16.65 -2.51
C ASP A 186 20.84 -17.69 -1.72
N LEU A 187 21.02 -17.73 -0.40
CA LEU A 187 20.24 -18.59 0.49
C LEU A 187 18.75 -18.17 0.52
N MET A 188 18.47 -16.87 0.50
CA MET A 188 17.10 -16.37 0.36
C MET A 188 16.46 -16.82 -0.96
N ASN A 189 17.20 -16.73 -2.08
CA ASN A 189 16.73 -17.19 -3.38
C ASN A 189 16.47 -18.71 -3.41
N GLN A 190 17.30 -19.51 -2.74
CA GLN A 190 17.08 -20.96 -2.59
C GLN A 190 15.77 -21.24 -1.85
N GLY A 191 15.53 -20.58 -0.71
CA GLY A 191 14.28 -20.75 0.05
C GLY A 191 13.05 -20.26 -0.72
N LEU A 192 13.20 -19.18 -1.49
CA LEU A 192 12.14 -18.63 -2.33
C LEU A 192 11.71 -19.60 -3.44
N GLN A 193 12.58 -20.49 -3.93
CA GLN A 193 12.17 -21.49 -4.93
C GLN A 193 11.05 -22.41 -4.41
N HIS A 194 10.97 -22.64 -3.11
CA HIS A 194 9.92 -23.49 -2.52
C HIS A 194 8.54 -22.82 -2.49
N VAL A 195 8.45 -21.48 -2.62
CA VAL A 195 7.15 -20.79 -2.67
C VAL A 195 6.53 -20.77 -4.07
N ILE A 196 7.31 -21.04 -5.11
CA ILE A 196 6.82 -21.08 -6.50
C ILE A 196 5.93 -22.31 -6.68
N GLY A 197 4.84 -22.15 -7.42
CA GLY A 197 3.83 -23.19 -7.61
C GLY A 197 2.53 -22.90 -6.86
N THR A 198 1.71 -23.95 -6.70
CA THR A 198 0.41 -23.87 -6.04
C THR A 198 0.47 -24.55 -4.69
N HIS A 199 0.29 -23.77 -3.62
CA HIS A 199 0.42 -24.24 -2.24
C HIS A 199 -0.66 -23.64 -1.35
N ASP A 200 -0.88 -24.24 -0.18
CA ASP A 200 -1.67 -23.64 0.90
C ASP A 200 -0.79 -22.67 1.71
N PHE A 201 -1.07 -21.36 1.59
CA PHE A 201 -0.28 -20.31 2.23
C PHE A 201 -0.83 -19.88 3.60
N ARG A 202 -1.67 -20.68 4.28
CA ARG A 202 -2.28 -20.28 5.57
C ARG A 202 -1.25 -19.90 6.65
N ASN A 203 -0.08 -20.54 6.64
CA ASN A 203 1.02 -20.25 7.55
C ASN A 203 1.86 -19.05 7.12
N LEU A 204 1.69 -18.58 5.88
CA LEU A 204 2.39 -17.46 5.27
C LEU A 204 1.44 -16.31 4.92
N CYS A 205 0.30 -16.18 5.62
CA CYS A 205 -0.61 -15.05 5.46
C CYS A 205 -1.29 -14.69 6.80
N LYS A 206 -2.09 -13.63 6.82
CA LYS A 206 -3.04 -13.39 7.90
C LYS A 206 -4.39 -13.99 7.51
N MET A 207 -4.80 -15.06 8.21
CA MET A 207 -6.07 -15.73 7.94
C MET A 207 -7.25 -14.80 8.23
N ASP A 208 -8.04 -14.50 7.20
CA ASP A 208 -9.17 -13.58 7.24
C ASP A 208 -10.52 -14.31 7.22
N VAL A 209 -10.65 -15.32 8.08
CA VAL A 209 -11.85 -16.19 8.16
C VAL A 209 -13.10 -15.38 8.50
N ALA A 210 -12.95 -14.29 9.24
CA ALA A 210 -14.04 -13.37 9.58
C ALA A 210 -14.73 -12.76 8.35
N ASN A 211 -13.99 -12.63 7.22
CA ASN A 211 -14.49 -12.11 5.96
C ASN A 211 -14.77 -13.23 4.94
N GLY A 212 -14.99 -14.47 5.40
CA GLY A 212 -15.36 -15.60 4.55
C GLY A 212 -14.20 -16.30 3.85
N VAL A 213 -12.95 -15.93 4.13
CA VAL A 213 -11.79 -16.58 3.49
C VAL A 213 -11.48 -17.89 4.19
N VAL A 214 -11.85 -19.00 3.54
CA VAL A 214 -11.57 -20.37 4.01
C VAL A 214 -10.60 -21.15 3.10
N GLN A 215 -10.31 -20.62 1.91
CA GLN A 215 -9.38 -21.21 0.94
C GLN A 215 -8.08 -20.42 0.83
N PHE A 216 -6.97 -21.08 1.16
CA PHE A 216 -5.64 -20.48 1.26
C PHE A 216 -4.68 -20.93 0.15
N TYR A 217 -5.18 -21.70 -0.81
CA TYR A 217 -4.43 -22.05 -2.01
C TYR A 217 -4.20 -20.82 -2.88
N ARG A 218 -2.94 -20.54 -3.20
CA ARG A 218 -2.55 -19.52 -4.20
C ARG A 218 -1.48 -20.09 -5.10
N ARG A 219 -1.37 -19.52 -6.31
CA ARG A 219 -0.32 -19.85 -7.26
C ARG A 219 0.63 -18.67 -7.42
N ILE A 220 1.90 -18.91 -7.12
CA ILE A 220 3.00 -18.00 -7.43
C ILE A 220 3.65 -18.55 -8.71
N THR A 221 3.74 -17.70 -9.73
CA THR A 221 4.25 -18.07 -11.06
C THR A 221 5.77 -17.91 -11.13
N SER A 222 6.30 -16.83 -10.56
CA SER A 222 7.73 -16.58 -10.47
C SER A 222 8.05 -15.75 -9.23
N ALA A 223 9.26 -15.94 -8.72
CA ALA A 223 9.79 -15.15 -7.62
C ALA A 223 11.33 -15.17 -7.65
N ASP A 224 11.96 -14.00 -7.55
CA ASP A 224 13.42 -13.86 -7.56
C ASP A 224 13.86 -12.63 -6.77
N ILE A 225 15.06 -12.70 -6.19
CA ILE A 225 15.74 -11.57 -5.56
C ILE A 225 16.99 -11.24 -6.36
N LYS A 226 17.15 -9.96 -6.68
CA LYS A 226 18.32 -9.43 -7.37
C LYS A 226 18.91 -8.27 -6.59
N ILE A 227 20.23 -8.10 -6.70
CA ILE A 227 20.90 -6.88 -6.27
C ILE A 227 20.66 -5.85 -7.37
N CYS A 228 20.16 -4.66 -7.00
CA CYS A 228 19.98 -3.56 -7.93
C CYS A 228 21.36 -3.07 -8.37
N ALA A 229 21.73 -3.36 -9.62
CA ALA A 229 22.93 -2.77 -10.21
C ALA A 229 22.79 -1.24 -10.22
N GLU A 230 23.88 -0.51 -9.94
CA GLU A 230 24.05 0.94 -10.14
C GLU A 230 23.75 1.94 -9.02
N ASN A 231 23.35 1.54 -7.79
CA ASN A 231 22.99 2.55 -6.76
C ASN A 231 24.02 2.82 -5.66
N ASN A 232 25.11 2.08 -5.57
CA ASN A 232 26.07 2.28 -4.48
C ASN A 232 27.23 3.20 -4.90
N GLN A 233 26.91 4.46 -5.25
CA GLN A 233 27.94 5.51 -5.41
C GLN A 233 28.52 5.96 -4.06
N PHE A 234 27.86 5.59 -2.95
CA PHE A 234 28.15 6.11 -1.61
C PHE A 234 29.15 5.26 -0.82
N SER A 235 29.30 3.97 -1.14
CA SER A 235 30.23 3.11 -0.41
C SER A 235 30.75 1.97 -1.28
N THR A 236 32.00 1.57 -1.05
CA THR A 236 32.53 0.26 -1.48
C THR A 236 31.93 -0.89 -0.67
N ASN A 237 31.15 -0.57 0.37
CA ASN A 237 30.51 -1.53 1.28
C ASN A 237 29.20 -2.06 0.68
N ARG A 238 29.23 -3.33 0.28
CA ARG A 238 28.08 -4.04 -0.30
C ARG A 238 26.88 -4.17 0.65
N ASP A 239 27.05 -3.96 1.95
CA ASP A 239 25.95 -3.99 2.91
C ASP A 239 24.86 -2.94 2.60
N TYR A 240 25.23 -1.84 1.94
CA TYR A 240 24.31 -0.78 1.54
C TYR A 240 23.69 -1.00 0.15
N ASP A 241 24.06 -2.08 -0.54
CA ASP A 241 23.45 -2.42 -1.82
C ASP A 241 21.94 -2.58 -1.64
N MET A 242 21.16 -2.00 -2.54
CA MET A 242 19.72 -2.23 -2.57
C MET A 242 19.45 -3.56 -3.28
N CYS A 243 18.54 -4.34 -2.70
CA CYS A 243 18.01 -5.56 -3.26
C CYS A 243 16.56 -5.36 -3.65
N GLU A 244 16.11 -6.11 -4.65
CA GLU A 244 14.74 -6.16 -5.14
C GLU A 244 14.27 -7.61 -5.13
N LEU A 245 13.25 -7.90 -4.33
CA LEU A 245 12.42 -9.09 -4.51
C LEU A 245 11.33 -8.77 -5.54
N THR A 246 11.23 -9.55 -6.60
CA THR A 246 10.07 -9.57 -7.50
C THR A 246 9.28 -10.86 -7.27
N ILE A 247 7.96 -10.74 -7.15
CA ILE A 247 7.05 -11.88 -6.99
C ILE A 247 5.79 -11.71 -7.84
N VAL A 248 5.48 -12.73 -8.64
CA VAL A 248 4.38 -12.71 -9.61
C VAL A 248 3.40 -13.83 -9.30
N GLY A 249 2.10 -13.51 -9.28
CA GLY A 249 1.05 -14.50 -9.08
C GLY A 249 -0.31 -13.99 -9.54
N LYS A 250 -1.29 -14.89 -9.63
CA LYS A 250 -2.65 -14.50 -10.05
C LYS A 250 -3.33 -13.63 -9.00
N ALA A 251 -3.19 -13.99 -7.72
CA ALA A 251 -3.74 -13.26 -6.59
C ALA A 251 -2.95 -13.60 -5.32
N PHE A 252 -2.96 -12.70 -4.34
CA PHE A 252 -2.29 -12.87 -3.05
C PHE A 252 -3.30 -12.79 -1.89
N LEU A 253 -3.03 -13.54 -0.82
CA LEU A 253 -3.76 -13.49 0.44
C LEU A 253 -3.34 -12.26 1.26
N TRP A 254 -4.15 -11.93 2.27
CA TRP A 254 -3.85 -10.83 3.17
C TRP A 254 -2.49 -11.02 3.86
N HIS A 255 -1.63 -10.00 3.79
CA HIS A 255 -0.25 -10.01 4.29
C HIS A 255 0.68 -11.08 3.69
N GLN A 256 0.30 -11.78 2.62
CA GLN A 256 1.05 -12.96 2.14
C GLN A 256 2.51 -12.64 1.82
N ILE A 257 2.74 -11.61 0.99
CA ILE A 257 4.08 -11.26 0.53
C ILE A 257 4.95 -10.79 1.69
N ARG A 258 4.41 -9.96 2.59
CA ARG A 258 5.14 -9.50 3.79
C ARG A 258 5.48 -10.66 4.73
N CYS A 259 4.62 -11.66 4.83
CA CYS A 259 4.91 -12.88 5.59
C CYS A 259 6.04 -13.71 4.94
N ILE A 260 6.04 -13.83 3.62
CA ILE A 260 7.13 -14.47 2.87
C ILE A 260 8.44 -13.72 3.13
N VAL A 261 8.45 -12.39 2.99
CA VAL A 261 9.62 -11.55 3.26
C VAL A 261 10.11 -11.69 4.70
N SER A 262 9.22 -11.77 5.70
CA SER A 262 9.61 -12.01 7.09
C SER A 262 10.42 -13.30 7.26
N VAL A 263 9.98 -14.38 6.63
CA VAL A 263 10.66 -15.67 6.72
C VAL A 263 11.95 -15.65 5.90
N LEU A 264 11.96 -15.00 4.72
CA LEU A 264 13.18 -14.80 3.94
C LEU A 264 14.24 -14.03 4.71
N ILE A 265 13.89 -13.00 5.48
CA ILE A 265 14.85 -12.27 6.33
C ILE A 265 15.47 -13.21 7.38
N LEU A 266 14.69 -14.14 7.94
CA LEU A 266 15.25 -15.14 8.86
C LEU A 266 16.21 -16.12 8.15
N VAL A 267 15.87 -16.53 6.93
CA VAL A 267 16.74 -17.37 6.08
C VAL A 267 18.03 -16.62 5.72
N GLY A 268 17.93 -15.37 5.23
CA GLY A 268 19.06 -14.53 4.85
C GLY A 268 19.98 -14.20 6.03
N SER A 269 19.42 -14.03 7.23
CA SER A 269 20.20 -13.89 8.47
C SER A 269 20.72 -15.24 9.02
N ARG A 270 20.55 -16.35 8.29
CA ARG A 270 20.96 -17.72 8.66
C ARG A 270 20.37 -18.22 9.99
N LYS A 271 19.23 -17.67 10.37
CA LYS A 271 18.47 -18.07 11.57
C LYS A 271 17.55 -19.25 11.27
N GLU A 272 17.05 -19.33 10.04
CA GLU A 272 16.40 -20.51 9.48
C GLU A 272 17.21 -21.02 8.29
N ASN A 273 17.04 -22.30 7.94
CA ASN A 273 17.53 -22.83 6.67
C ASN A 273 16.52 -22.58 5.53
N GLU A 274 16.96 -22.78 4.30
CA GLU A 274 16.17 -22.58 3.09
C GLU A 274 14.92 -23.47 3.00
N ASN A 275 14.95 -24.65 3.61
CA ASN A 275 13.84 -25.61 3.58
C ASN A 275 12.65 -25.22 4.48
N ILE A 276 12.78 -24.20 5.34
CA ILE A 276 11.70 -23.77 6.23
C ILE A 276 10.38 -23.46 5.49
N PHE A 277 10.47 -23.00 4.23
CA PHE A 277 9.28 -22.78 3.41
C PHE A 277 8.53 -24.08 3.10
N LYS A 278 9.23 -25.21 2.88
CA LYS A 278 8.58 -26.51 2.71
C LYS A 278 7.79 -26.88 3.96
N ASP A 279 8.41 -26.74 5.13
CA ASP A 279 7.78 -27.08 6.41
C ASP A 279 6.54 -26.21 6.67
N LEU A 280 6.60 -24.92 6.34
CA LEU A 280 5.48 -24.00 6.54
C LEU A 280 4.34 -24.21 5.52
N LEU A 281 4.64 -24.70 4.32
CA LEU A 281 3.66 -24.99 3.27
C LEU A 281 3.02 -26.38 3.45
N ASP A 282 3.70 -27.29 4.16
CA ASP A 282 3.15 -28.58 4.57
C ASP A 282 2.20 -28.39 5.76
N VAL A 283 0.92 -28.20 5.46
CA VAL A 283 -0.12 -27.99 6.48
C VAL A 283 -0.49 -29.26 7.25
N GLU A 284 -0.05 -30.45 6.82
CA GLU A 284 -0.26 -31.69 7.57
C GLU A 284 0.71 -31.76 8.74
N ASN A 285 2.00 -31.52 8.47
CA ASN A 285 3.05 -31.50 9.50
C ASN A 285 3.12 -30.16 10.25
N CYS A 286 2.70 -29.06 9.63
CA CYS A 286 2.59 -27.73 10.23
C CYS A 286 1.15 -27.19 10.17
N PRO A 287 0.20 -27.75 10.95
CA PRO A 287 -1.22 -27.37 10.86
C PRO A 287 -1.53 -25.98 11.42
N ARG A 288 -0.56 -25.35 12.10
CA ARG A 288 -0.75 -24.08 12.81
C ARG A 288 0.39 -23.13 12.51
N LYS A 289 0.01 -21.91 12.12
CA LYS A 289 0.95 -20.82 11.84
C LYS A 289 1.82 -20.49 13.06
N PRO A 290 3.16 -20.65 13.01
CA PRO A 290 4.04 -20.21 14.07
C PRO A 290 4.05 -18.68 14.18
N GLN A 291 4.34 -18.16 15.37
CA GLN A 291 4.43 -16.71 15.58
C GLN A 291 5.72 -16.13 15.00
N TYR A 292 5.58 -15.10 14.17
CA TYR A 292 6.68 -14.29 13.68
C TYR A 292 6.21 -12.87 13.32
N CYS A 293 7.14 -11.93 13.38
CA CYS A 293 6.89 -10.53 13.11
C CYS A 293 6.73 -10.26 11.61
N LEU A 294 5.93 -9.26 11.27
CA LEU A 294 5.61 -8.95 9.87
C LEU A 294 6.66 -8.00 9.28
N ALA A 295 7.04 -8.23 8.03
CA ALA A 295 7.93 -7.33 7.31
C ALA A 295 7.28 -5.95 7.12
N SER A 296 8.08 -4.90 7.02
CA SER A 296 7.65 -3.52 6.85
C SER A 296 6.79 -3.38 5.60
N ASP A 297 5.76 -2.54 5.67
CA ASP A 297 4.89 -2.23 4.53
C ASP A 297 5.54 -1.25 3.53
N LEU A 298 6.37 -0.32 4.02
CA LEU A 298 7.00 0.74 3.22
C LEU A 298 7.65 0.21 1.92
N PRO A 299 8.43 -0.89 1.94
CA PRO A 299 9.11 -1.36 0.74
C PRO A 299 8.23 -2.06 -0.28
N LEU A 300 7.02 -2.47 0.10
CA LEU A 300 6.14 -3.25 -0.76
C LEU A 300 5.44 -2.33 -1.77
N ASN A 301 5.44 -2.76 -3.02
CA ASN A 301 4.80 -2.06 -4.11
C ASN A 301 4.03 -3.01 -5.01
N LEU A 302 2.76 -2.69 -5.29
CA LEU A 302 2.03 -3.29 -6.41
C LEU A 302 2.58 -2.70 -7.71
N PHE A 303 3.49 -3.44 -8.33
CA PHE A 303 4.31 -2.94 -9.42
C PHE A 303 3.57 -2.99 -10.75
N ASP A 304 2.90 -4.11 -11.04
CA ASP A 304 2.17 -4.29 -12.29
C ASP A 304 0.89 -5.11 -12.12
N CYS A 305 -0.10 -4.82 -12.96
CA CYS A 305 -1.34 -5.58 -13.11
C CYS A 305 -1.54 -5.85 -14.60
N GLN A 306 -1.51 -7.13 -14.99
CA GLN A 306 -1.63 -7.52 -16.39
C GLN A 306 -3.08 -7.78 -16.78
N PHE A 307 -3.48 -7.20 -17.90
CA PHE A 307 -4.82 -7.36 -18.49
C PHE A 307 -4.68 -7.72 -19.96
N GLU A 308 -5.51 -8.65 -20.43
CA GLU A 308 -5.64 -8.93 -21.86
C GLU A 308 -6.52 -7.87 -22.51
N ASN A 309 -6.18 -7.48 -23.75
CA ASN A 309 -7.00 -6.59 -24.58
C ASN A 309 -7.26 -5.19 -23.98
N VAL A 310 -6.38 -4.68 -23.10
CA VAL A 310 -6.45 -3.30 -22.59
C VAL A 310 -5.40 -2.45 -23.31
N ASN A 311 -5.87 -1.51 -24.12
CA ASN A 311 -5.03 -0.54 -24.83
C ASN A 311 -5.01 0.78 -24.07
N TRP A 312 -3.91 1.07 -23.38
CA TRP A 312 -3.78 2.24 -22.53
C TRP A 312 -3.73 3.55 -23.35
N VAL A 313 -4.69 4.43 -23.09
CA VAL A 313 -4.69 5.83 -23.50
C VAL A 313 -3.91 6.63 -22.47
N ILE A 314 -2.86 7.32 -22.94
CA ILE A 314 -2.01 8.19 -22.14
C ILE A 314 -2.21 9.62 -22.63
N GLU A 315 -2.41 10.55 -21.70
CA GLU A 315 -2.54 11.98 -21.99
C GLU A 315 -1.18 12.66 -21.78
N ASP A 316 -0.50 13.06 -22.87
CA ASP A 316 0.90 13.55 -22.85
C ASP A 316 1.16 14.69 -21.86
N GLU A 317 0.27 15.67 -21.80
CA GLU A 317 0.38 16.79 -20.85
C GLU A 317 0.26 16.29 -19.41
N SER A 318 -0.70 15.38 -19.14
CA SER A 318 -0.92 14.86 -17.79
C SER A 318 0.24 13.97 -17.32
N ILE A 319 0.77 13.11 -18.19
CA ILE A 319 1.91 12.27 -17.83
C ILE A 319 3.19 13.10 -17.62
N SER A 320 3.37 14.19 -18.37
CA SER A 320 4.49 15.12 -18.18
C SER A 320 4.44 15.81 -16.80
N GLU A 321 3.25 16.20 -16.33
CA GLU A 321 3.06 16.73 -14.98
C GLU A 321 3.34 15.69 -13.89
N VAL A 322 2.92 14.43 -14.11
CA VAL A 322 3.20 13.31 -13.21
C VAL A 322 4.72 13.09 -13.11
N ILE A 323 5.42 13.02 -14.23
CA ILE A 323 6.88 12.86 -14.28
C ILE A 323 7.56 13.99 -13.53
N THR A 324 7.17 15.24 -13.77
CA THR A 324 7.72 16.40 -13.06
C THR A 324 7.55 16.28 -11.55
N SER A 325 6.35 15.88 -11.10
CA SER A 325 6.08 15.68 -9.66
C SER A 325 6.94 14.56 -9.06
N LEU A 326 7.14 13.46 -9.80
CA LEU A 326 7.99 12.35 -9.37
C LEU A 326 9.46 12.76 -9.32
N GLN A 327 9.95 13.53 -10.30
CA GLN A 327 11.32 14.05 -10.31
C GLN A 327 11.59 14.97 -9.11
N CYS A 328 10.65 15.88 -8.78
CA CYS A 328 10.78 16.72 -7.58
C CYS A 328 10.82 15.90 -6.29
N SER A 329 9.93 14.90 -6.16
CA SER A 329 9.92 13.99 -5.00
C SER A 329 11.21 13.19 -4.91
N TRP A 330 11.67 12.61 -6.02
CA TRP A 330 12.91 11.86 -6.11
C TRP A 330 14.10 12.73 -5.69
N ALA A 331 14.24 13.93 -6.25
CA ALA A 331 15.33 14.85 -5.91
C ALA A 331 15.37 15.13 -4.40
N THR A 332 14.20 15.35 -3.77
CA THR A 332 14.10 15.61 -2.33
C THR A 332 14.55 14.40 -1.50
N HIS A 333 14.11 13.20 -1.85
CA HIS A 333 14.48 11.97 -1.12
C HIS A 333 15.94 11.61 -1.35
N MET A 334 16.46 11.82 -2.56
CA MET A 334 17.87 11.58 -2.86
C MET A 334 18.79 12.55 -2.13
N ILE A 335 18.48 13.84 -2.06
CA ILE A 335 19.27 14.80 -1.26
C ILE A 335 19.33 14.34 0.21
N LYS A 336 18.19 13.97 0.80
CA LYS A 336 18.14 13.46 2.18
C LYS A 336 18.94 12.17 2.35
N ALA A 337 18.80 11.22 1.41
CA ALA A 337 19.54 9.97 1.44
C ALA A 337 21.05 10.19 1.32
N THR A 338 21.49 11.09 0.43
CA THR A 338 22.90 11.50 0.29
C THR A 338 23.45 12.11 1.57
N MET A 339 22.72 13.05 2.18
CA MET A 339 23.14 13.66 3.46
C MET A 339 23.30 12.60 4.55
N LEU A 340 22.34 11.67 4.66
CA LEU A 340 22.42 10.55 5.61
C LEU A 340 23.57 9.60 5.29
N GLY A 341 23.83 9.33 4.01
CA GLY A 341 24.96 8.53 3.56
C GLY A 341 26.31 9.10 3.98
N GLU A 342 26.51 10.41 3.82
CA GLU A 342 27.73 11.10 4.27
C GLU A 342 27.85 11.10 5.81
N MET A 343 26.74 11.29 6.53
CA MET A 343 26.74 11.16 7.99
C MET A 343 27.13 9.75 8.44
N LEU A 344 26.62 8.71 7.79
CA LEU A 344 26.96 7.32 8.08
C LEU A 344 28.44 7.06 7.84
N LYS A 345 28.95 7.44 6.65
CA LYS A 345 30.36 7.26 6.29
C LYS A 345 31.32 7.88 7.32
N ASN A 346 31.00 9.09 7.82
CA ASN A 346 31.83 9.76 8.82
C ASN A 346 31.69 9.17 10.23
N THR A 347 30.50 8.67 10.59
CA THR A 347 30.25 8.12 11.93
C THR A 347 30.71 6.68 12.09
N GLU A 348 30.68 5.89 11.00
CA GLU A 348 31.19 4.52 10.99
C GLU A 348 32.71 4.45 11.27
N THR A 349 33.48 5.48 10.92
CA THR A 349 34.93 5.53 11.24
C THR A 349 35.21 5.76 12.73
N LEU A 350 34.20 6.17 13.51
CA LEU A 350 34.35 6.46 14.94
C LEU A 350 34.19 5.22 15.82
N VAL A 351 33.83 4.07 15.24
CA VAL A 351 33.64 2.81 15.97
C VAL A 351 34.55 1.72 15.39
N GLU A 352 35.17 0.94 16.26
CA GLU A 352 36.02 -0.18 15.82
C GLU A 352 35.20 -1.36 15.29
N ASN A 353 34.02 -1.59 15.89
CA ASN A 353 33.14 -2.69 15.54
C ASN A 353 32.18 -2.29 14.44
N LYS A 354 32.10 -3.12 13.39
CA LYS A 354 31.13 -2.96 12.29
C LYS A 354 29.70 -2.97 12.84
N VAL A 355 28.93 -1.93 12.49
CA VAL A 355 27.50 -1.83 12.84
C VAL A 355 26.67 -2.17 11.61
N ASN A 356 25.90 -3.25 11.67
CA ASN A 356 24.98 -3.64 10.59
C ASN A 356 23.58 -3.87 11.17
N ASN A 357 22.68 -2.92 10.91
CA ASN A 357 21.31 -2.88 11.42
C ASN A 357 20.28 -2.57 10.32
N GLN A 358 20.72 -2.41 9.08
CA GLN A 358 19.91 -2.02 7.93
C GLN A 358 18.76 -3.02 7.73
N SER A 359 19.07 -4.32 7.76
CA SER A 359 18.11 -5.41 7.59
C SER A 359 17.11 -5.53 8.75
N LYS A 360 17.49 -5.14 9.98
CA LYS A 360 16.63 -5.25 11.17
C LYS A 360 15.43 -4.32 11.13
N TRP A 361 15.57 -3.15 10.49
CA TRP A 361 14.48 -2.19 10.33
C TRP A 361 13.31 -2.75 9.53
N LEU A 362 13.57 -3.75 8.67
CA LEU A 362 12.56 -4.37 7.81
C LEU A 362 11.51 -5.18 8.57
N ILE A 363 11.70 -5.47 9.85
CA ILE A 363 10.77 -6.27 10.64
C ILE A 363 10.09 -5.41 11.70
N GLN A 364 8.76 -5.34 11.65
CA GLN A 364 7.95 -4.56 12.60
C GLN A 364 7.62 -5.39 13.84
N GLY A 365 7.80 -4.80 15.02
CA GLY A 365 7.40 -5.39 16.30
C GLY A 365 8.56 -5.60 17.27
N VAL A 366 8.29 -6.36 18.34
CA VAL A 366 9.27 -6.65 19.39
C VAL A 366 10.16 -7.81 18.97
N HIS A 367 11.47 -7.58 19.03
CA HIS A 367 12.49 -8.58 18.74
C HIS A 367 12.91 -9.29 20.02
N SER A 368 12.86 -10.62 20.02
CA SER A 368 13.49 -11.40 21.08
C SER A 368 15.01 -11.28 20.99
N LYS A 369 15.67 -11.09 22.14
CA LYS A 369 17.15 -11.11 22.22
C LYS A 369 17.72 -12.47 21.84
N ILE A 370 17.01 -13.54 22.20
CA ILE A 370 17.40 -14.92 21.89
C ILE A 370 16.51 -15.42 20.77
N TYR A 371 17.14 -15.87 19.69
CA TYR A 371 16.42 -16.43 18.57
C TYR A 371 15.90 -17.84 18.89
N GLN A 372 14.63 -18.08 18.57
CA GLN A 372 13.99 -19.40 18.65
C GLN A 372 13.56 -19.83 17.23
N PRO A 373 13.88 -21.05 16.77
CA PRO A 373 13.41 -21.56 15.48
C PRO A 373 11.89 -21.53 15.36
N LEU A 374 11.36 -21.20 14.19
CA LEU A 374 9.94 -20.96 13.91
C LEU A 374 9.06 -22.13 14.35
N LEU A 375 9.44 -23.36 13.99
CA LEU A 375 8.68 -24.57 14.30
C LEU A 375 8.64 -24.89 15.81
N LYS A 376 9.50 -24.26 16.62
CA LYS A 376 9.50 -24.40 18.09
C LYS A 376 8.70 -23.30 18.78
N ARG A 377 8.19 -22.30 18.06
CA ARG A 377 7.47 -21.15 18.65
C ARG A 377 6.01 -21.47 18.95
N PRO A 378 5.36 -20.70 19.83
CA PRO A 378 3.91 -20.74 19.96
C PRO A 378 3.23 -20.55 18.60
N ALA A 379 2.20 -21.34 18.34
CA ALA A 379 1.45 -21.30 17.11
C ALA A 379 0.06 -20.68 17.33
N SER A 380 -0.46 -20.06 16.27
CA SER A 380 -1.82 -19.50 16.24
C SER A 380 -2.88 -20.61 16.29
N ALA A 381 -4.13 -20.25 16.58
CA ALA A 381 -5.26 -21.16 16.37
C ALA A 381 -5.30 -21.67 14.92
N SER A 382 -5.60 -22.96 14.75
CA SER A 382 -5.72 -23.62 13.45
C SER A 382 -6.86 -23.02 12.61
N LEU A 383 -6.89 -23.35 11.33
CA LEU A 383 -7.94 -22.88 10.44
C LEU A 383 -9.32 -23.41 10.89
N GLU A 384 -9.39 -24.69 11.24
CA GLU A 384 -10.60 -25.39 11.65
C GLU A 384 -11.19 -24.74 12.91
N ASN A 385 -10.34 -24.45 13.90
CA ASN A 385 -10.74 -23.74 15.12
C ASN A 385 -11.27 -22.33 14.82
N ARG A 386 -10.67 -21.60 13.87
CA ARG A 386 -11.14 -20.28 13.45
C ARG A 386 -12.48 -20.35 12.72
N ILE A 387 -12.66 -21.32 11.82
CA ILE A 387 -13.92 -21.55 11.11
C ILE A 387 -15.03 -21.85 12.11
N GLN A 388 -14.81 -22.78 13.04
CA GLN A 388 -15.77 -23.09 14.09
C GLN A 388 -16.12 -21.86 14.93
N TYR A 389 -15.12 -21.06 15.32
CA TYR A 389 -15.33 -19.83 16.09
C TYR A 389 -16.24 -18.82 15.36
N TYR A 390 -15.96 -18.53 14.08
CA TYR A 390 -16.74 -17.53 13.32
C TYR A 390 -18.11 -18.05 12.87
N THR A 391 -18.24 -19.36 12.65
CA THR A 391 -19.53 -20.02 12.40
C THR A 391 -20.44 -19.90 13.63
N LYS A 392 -19.93 -20.22 14.83
CA LYS A 392 -20.66 -20.05 16.10
C LYS A 392 -21.10 -18.60 16.35
N LYS A 393 -20.35 -17.62 15.85
CA LYS A 393 -20.69 -16.19 15.94
C LYS A 393 -21.63 -15.69 14.84
N GLY A 394 -22.11 -16.56 13.95
CA GLY A 394 -22.97 -16.19 12.82
C GLY A 394 -22.28 -15.29 11.78
N LYS A 395 -20.95 -15.14 11.85
CA LYS A 395 -20.16 -14.31 10.93
C LYS A 395 -19.71 -15.08 9.68
N LEU A 396 -19.83 -16.40 9.70
CA LEU A 396 -19.55 -17.28 8.59
C LEU A 396 -20.81 -18.12 8.32
N LYS A 397 -21.38 -18.01 7.13
CA LYS A 397 -22.39 -18.95 6.63
C LYS A 397 -21.63 -19.99 5.82
N LEU A 398 -21.51 -21.21 6.34
CA LEU A 398 -21.08 -22.33 5.53
C LEU A 398 -22.27 -22.68 4.63
N GLU A 399 -22.16 -22.43 3.33
CA GLU A 399 -23.02 -23.14 2.38
C GLU A 399 -22.61 -24.61 2.47
N CYS A 400 -23.45 -25.43 3.10
CA CYS A 400 -23.34 -26.87 2.96
C CYS A 400 -23.60 -27.19 1.48
N ASN A 401 -22.53 -27.32 0.70
CA ASN A 401 -22.61 -28.07 -0.55
C ASN A 401 -22.83 -29.53 -0.17
N GLU A 402 -24.10 -29.93 -0.04
CA GLU A 402 -24.48 -31.32 -0.08
C GLU A 402 -24.26 -31.85 -1.51
N LYS A 403 -23.33 -32.81 -1.60
CA LYS A 403 -23.02 -33.75 -2.70
C LYS A 403 -21.96 -33.33 -3.72
#